data_AF-A0A9E2LJT3-F1
#
_entry.id   AF-A0A9E2LJT3-F1
#
_cell.length_a   1.000
_cell.length_b   1.000
_cell.length_c   1.000
_cell.angle_alpha   90.00
_cell.angle_beta   90.00
_cell.angle_gamma   90.00
#
_symmetry.space_group_name_H-M   'P 1'
#
loop_
_entity.id
_entity.type
_entity.pdbx_description
1 polymer ?
#
loop_
_entity_poly.entity_id
_entity_poly.type
_entity_poly.pdbx_seq_one_letter_code
_entity_poly.pdbx_strand_id
1 'polypeptide(L)'
;MSSGANHWREREVSLINRYIKEHLELGPLASTHFYIKEYDKRGGPGANFIVKWRSANKVNKPIIEGIMLGLTSGQGLSFTCPGQIIKEHDD
;
A
#
# COMPACT_ATOMS: atom_id res chain seq x y z
N MET A 1 32.51 -27.80 -0.23
CA MET A 1 31.69 -26.89 0.60
C MET A 1 31.25 -25.73 -0.28
N SER A 2 30.03 -25.79 -0.82
CA SER A 2 29.51 -24.76 -1.73
C SER A 2 28.90 -23.62 -0.91
N SER A 3 29.50 -22.43 -1.02
CA SER A 3 28.96 -21.17 -0.51
C SER A 3 27.55 -20.95 -1.06
N GLY A 4 26.54 -20.92 -0.19
CA GLY A 4 25.17 -20.59 -0.55
C GLY A 4 25.06 -19.09 -0.81
N ALA A 5 25.16 -18.67 -2.06
CA ALA A 5 24.89 -17.29 -2.44
C ALA A 5 23.39 -17.00 -2.27
N ASN A 6 23.07 -16.09 -1.35
CA ASN A 6 21.71 -15.58 -1.18
C ASN A 6 21.31 -14.78 -2.44
N HIS A 7 20.36 -15.30 -3.20
CA HIS A 7 19.90 -14.69 -4.45
C HIS A 7 18.71 -13.78 -4.18
N TRP A 8 18.97 -12.50 -3.86
CA TRP A 8 17.93 -11.49 -3.77
C TRP A 8 17.44 -11.14 -5.18
N ARG A 9 16.17 -11.42 -5.50
CA ARG A 9 15.55 -10.99 -6.76
C ARG A 9 14.85 -9.64 -6.56
N GLU A 10 15.47 -8.57 -7.03
CA GLU A 10 14.81 -7.28 -7.19
C GLU A 10 13.91 -7.31 -8.44
N ARG A 11 12.70 -6.78 -8.32
CA ARG A 11 11.83 -6.48 -9.47
C ARG A 11 11.55 -4.99 -9.47
N GLU A 12 12.03 -4.30 -10.51
CA GLU A 12 11.62 -2.93 -10.77
C GLU A 12 10.19 -2.96 -11.33
N VAL A 13 9.23 -2.41 -10.59
CA VAL A 13 7.82 -2.39 -10.99
C VAL A 13 7.40 -0.94 -11.15
N SER A 14 6.97 -0.59 -12.37
CA SER A 14 6.39 0.73 -12.67
C SER A 14 4.96 0.83 -12.12
N LEU A 15 4.36 2.02 -12.18
CA LEU A 15 2.98 2.23 -11.74
C LEU A 15 2.02 1.32 -12.54
N ILE A 16 1.47 0.29 -11.89
CA ILE A 16 0.62 -0.71 -12.54
C ILE A 16 -0.88 -0.36 -12.54
N ASN A 17 -1.35 0.52 -11.64
CA ASN A 17 -2.76 0.88 -11.55
C ASN A 17 -2.98 2.23 -10.84
N ARG A 18 -4.08 2.91 -11.17
CA ARG A 18 -4.63 4.07 -10.45
C ARG A 18 -6.02 3.71 -9.93
N TYR A 19 -6.11 3.47 -8.62
CA TYR A 19 -7.38 3.10 -7.97
C TYR A 19 -8.35 4.27 -7.81
N ILE A 20 -7.81 5.48 -7.82
CA ILE A 20 -8.53 6.74 -7.81
C ILE A 20 -8.29 7.40 -9.18
N LYS A 21 -9.35 7.52 -10.01
CA LYS A 21 -9.28 8.13 -11.34
C LYS A 21 -9.44 9.66 -11.30
N GLU A 22 -10.24 10.16 -10.37
CA GLU A 22 -10.52 11.58 -10.12
C GLU A 22 -10.21 11.96 -8.67
N HIS A 23 -10.56 13.15 -8.18
CA HIS A 23 -10.31 13.49 -6.79
C HIS A 23 -11.31 12.79 -5.85
N LEU A 24 -10.82 12.12 -4.81
CA LEU A 24 -11.64 11.62 -3.72
C LEU A 24 -11.53 12.56 -2.52
N GLU A 25 -12.63 13.23 -2.17
CA GLU A 25 -12.70 14.09 -1.00
C GLU A 25 -13.09 13.28 0.24
N LEU A 26 -12.37 13.47 1.34
CA LEU A 26 -12.68 12.87 2.63
C LEU A 26 -12.98 13.98 3.64
N GLY A 27 -14.17 13.92 4.23
CA GLY A 27 -14.55 14.80 5.32
C GLY A 27 -13.84 14.43 6.64
N PRO A 28 -13.98 15.27 7.68
CA PRO A 28 -13.48 14.95 9.01
C PRO A 28 -14.00 13.58 9.48
N LEU A 29 -13.09 12.75 9.99
CA LEU A 29 -13.38 11.37 10.46
C LEU A 29 -13.90 10.41 9.37
N ALA A 30 -13.94 10.81 8.11
CA ALA A 30 -14.29 9.93 7.02
C ALA A 30 -13.17 8.91 6.77
N SER A 31 -13.55 7.75 6.23
CA SER A 31 -12.62 6.68 5.84
C SER A 31 -12.98 6.15 4.48
N THR A 32 -11.98 5.64 3.77
CA THR A 32 -12.14 4.94 2.50
C THR A 32 -11.19 3.75 2.48
N HIS A 33 -11.45 2.76 1.64
CA HIS A 33 -10.60 1.60 1.49
C HIS A 33 -10.58 1.12 0.04
N PHE A 34 -9.46 0.50 -0.36
CA PHE A 34 -9.30 -0.14 -1.66
C PHE A 34 -9.06 -1.62 -1.43
N TYR A 35 -9.93 -2.46 -1.98
CA TYR A 35 -9.82 -3.90 -1.85
C TYR A 35 -9.07 -4.50 -3.05
N ILE A 36 -7.96 -5.18 -2.76
CA ILE A 36 -7.21 -5.95 -3.75
C ILE A 36 -7.49 -7.43 -3.51
N LYS A 37 -7.84 -8.13 -4.58
CA LYS A 37 -8.12 -9.55 -4.50
C LYS A 37 -6.82 -10.32 -4.29
N GLU A 38 -6.85 -11.32 -3.41
CA GLU A 38 -5.68 -12.17 -3.08
C GLU A 38 -5.03 -12.80 -4.32
N TYR A 39 -5.82 -13.14 -5.34
CA TYR A 39 -5.30 -13.71 -6.59
C TYR A 39 -4.70 -12.69 -7.56
N ASP A 40 -4.76 -11.39 -7.28
CA ASP A 40 -4.12 -10.36 -8.11
C ASP A 40 -2.62 -10.29 -7.82
N LYS A 41 -1.84 -10.95 -8.68
CA LYS A 41 -0.38 -11.07 -8.53
C LYS A 41 0.41 -9.95 -9.21
N ARG A 42 -0.27 -8.97 -9.84
CA ARG A 42 0.39 -7.94 -10.67
C ARG A 42 1.33 -7.03 -9.86
N GLY A 43 0.98 -6.75 -8.60
CA GLY A 43 1.77 -5.90 -7.67
C GLY A 43 2.95 -6.59 -7.00
N GLY A 44 3.14 -7.89 -7.24
CA GLY A 44 4.15 -8.67 -6.54
C GLY A 44 3.87 -8.84 -5.04
N PRO A 45 4.84 -9.39 -4.27
CA PRO A 45 4.63 -9.79 -2.88
C PRO A 45 4.43 -8.62 -1.91
N GLY A 46 4.92 -7.42 -2.24
CA GLY A 46 4.76 -6.24 -1.39
C GLY A 46 3.47 -5.45 -1.65
N ALA A 47 2.89 -5.57 -2.85
CA ALA A 47 1.70 -4.82 -3.27
C ALA A 47 1.75 -3.34 -2.83
N ASN A 48 2.79 -2.61 -3.24
CA ASN A 48 3.05 -1.27 -2.72
C ASN A 48 2.05 -0.23 -3.28
N PHE A 49 1.68 0.74 -2.44
CA PHE A 49 0.81 1.85 -2.80
C PHE A 49 1.49 3.19 -2.52
N ILE A 50 1.28 4.15 -3.42
CA ILE A 50 1.62 5.54 -3.19
C ILE A 50 0.30 6.30 -3.00
N VAL A 51 0.11 6.84 -1.81
CA VAL A 51 -1.04 7.71 -1.50
C VAL A 51 -0.59 9.15 -1.60
N LYS A 52 -1.26 9.92 -2.44
CA LYS A 52 -1.11 11.37 -2.54
C LYS A 52 -2.35 12.00 -1.96
N TRP A 53 -2.17 12.95 -1.05
CA TRP A 53 -3.27 13.69 -0.42
C TRP A 53 -2.87 15.15 -0.31
N ARG A 54 -3.87 16.01 -0.16
CA ARG A 54 -3.73 17.43 0.11
C ARG A 54 -4.89 17.89 0.98
N SER A 55 -4.73 19.00 1.66
CA SER A 55 -5.79 19.65 2.43
C SER A 55 -5.74 21.15 2.21
N ALA A 56 -6.91 21.80 2.11
CA ALA A 56 -6.99 23.25 2.03
C ALA A 56 -6.66 23.95 3.37
N ASN A 57 -6.84 23.22 4.48
CA ASN A 57 -6.59 23.71 5.83
C ASN A 57 -5.50 22.88 6.50
N LYS A 58 -4.86 23.45 7.53
CA LYS A 58 -3.92 22.70 8.37
C LYS A 58 -4.67 21.59 9.13
N VAL A 59 -4.32 20.34 8.82
CA VAL A 59 -4.92 19.14 9.41
C VAL A 59 -3.82 18.16 9.80
N ASN A 60 -4.17 17.20 10.66
CA ASN A 60 -3.29 16.07 10.91
C ASN A 60 -3.11 15.24 9.64
N LYS A 61 -1.93 14.63 9.46
CA LYS A 61 -1.69 13.70 8.37
C LYS A 61 -2.72 12.54 8.47
N PRO A 62 -3.34 12.11 7.37
CA PRO A 62 -4.29 11.00 7.39
C PRO A 62 -3.57 9.73 7.85
N ILE A 63 -4.28 8.91 8.63
CA ILE A 63 -3.80 7.58 8.99
C ILE A 63 -3.98 6.69 7.76
N ILE A 64 -2.89 6.09 7.30
CA ILE A 64 -2.87 5.18 6.15
C ILE A 64 -2.34 3.85 6.65
N GLU A 65 -3.12 2.80 6.48
CA GLU A 65 -2.76 1.44 6.87
C GLU A 65 -3.15 0.46 5.77
N GLY A 66 -2.20 -0.40 5.38
CA GLY A 66 -2.48 -1.58 4.57
C GLY A 66 -2.77 -2.76 5.48
N ILE A 67 -3.84 -3.51 5.19
CA ILE A 67 -4.15 -4.77 5.86
C ILE A 67 -3.97 -5.88 4.82
N MET A 68 -3.04 -6.78 5.07
CA MET A 68 -2.87 -7.97 4.23
C MET A 68 -3.49 -9.17 4.93
N LEU A 69 -4.31 -9.92 4.20
CA LEU A 69 -5.00 -11.11 4.68
C LEU A 69 -4.62 -12.29 3.79
N GLY A 70 -4.07 -13.34 4.41
CA GLY A 70 -3.88 -14.64 3.79
C GLY A 70 -4.79 -15.64 4.49
N LEU A 71 -5.82 -16.12 3.78
CA LEU A 71 -6.82 -17.05 4.30
C LEU A 71 -6.71 -18.38 3.56
N THR A 72 -5.60 -19.10 3.75
CA THR A 72 -5.38 -20.38 3.08
C THR A 72 -5.60 -21.55 4.05
N SER A 73 -6.35 -22.56 3.61
CA SER A 73 -6.48 -23.88 4.27
C SER A 73 -6.84 -23.84 5.77
N GLY A 74 -7.72 -22.90 6.17
CA GLY A 74 -8.19 -22.80 7.56
C GLY A 74 -7.22 -22.14 8.53
N GLN A 75 -6.07 -21.66 8.06
CA GLN A 75 -5.14 -20.82 8.84
C GLN A 75 -5.18 -19.40 8.28
N GLY A 76 -5.51 -18.44 9.14
CA GLY A 76 -5.52 -17.02 8.80
C GLY A 76 -4.24 -16.35 9.26
N LEU A 77 -3.51 -15.73 8.33
CA LEU A 77 -2.44 -14.79 8.66
C LEU A 77 -2.91 -13.39 8.27
N SER A 78 -2.72 -12.44 9.19
CA SER A 78 -2.95 -11.03 8.92
C SER A 78 -1.80 -10.19 9.45
N PHE A 79 -1.41 -9.17 8.70
CA PHE A 79 -0.48 -8.16 9.16
C PHE A 79 -0.90 -6.78 8.68
N THR A 80 -0.57 -5.77 9.48
CA THR A 80 -0.77 -4.36 9.16
C THR A 80 0.54 -3.75 8.67
N CYS A 81 0.41 -2.81 7.75
CA CYS A 81 1.52 -2.04 7.20
C CYS A 81 1.19 -0.54 7.33
N PRO A 82 1.72 0.16 8.34
CA PRO A 82 1.51 1.59 8.47
C PRO A 82 2.23 2.32 7.33
N GLY A 83 1.54 3.31 6.75
CA GLY A 83 2.09 4.15 5.70
C GLY A 83 3.36 4.88 6.16
N GLN A 84 4.33 4.98 5.25
CA GLN A 84 5.58 5.71 5.48
C GLN A 84 5.60 6.97 4.62
N ILE A 85 6.11 8.06 5.19
CA ILE A 85 6.32 9.30 4.43
C ILE A 85 7.53 9.07 3.53
N ILE A 86 7.29 9.04 2.22
CA ILE A 86 8.36 8.87 1.21
C ILE A 86 8.74 10.18 0.52
N LYS A 87 7.86 11.19 0.59
CA LYS A 87 8.10 12.55 0.10
C LYS A 87 7.15 13.52 0.80
N GLU A 88 7.70 14.59 1.34
CA GLU A 88 6.93 15.76 1.72
C GLU A 88 6.83 16.69 0.51
N HIS A 89 5.64 17.24 0.28
CA HIS A 89 5.47 18.31 -0.68
C HIS A 89 5.41 19.60 0.14
N ASP A 90 6.42 20.44 0.00
CA ASP A 90 6.35 21.82 0.45
C ASP A 90 5.36 22.55 -0.47
N ASP A 91 4.46 23.33 0.13
CA ASP A 91 3.54 24.23 -0.58
C ASP A 91 4.29 25.45 -1.15
#